data_AF-A0A3M1RJC4-F1
#
_entry.id   AF-A0A3M1RJC4-F1
#
_cell.length_a   1.000
_cell.length_b   1.000
_cell.length_c   1.000
_cell.angle_alpha   90.00
_cell.angle_beta   90.00
_cell.angle_gamma   90.00
#
_symmetry.space_group_name_H-M   'P 1'
#
loop_
_entity.id
_entity.type
_entity.pdbx_description
1 polymer ?
#
loop_
_entity_poly.entity_id
_entity_poly.type
_entity_poly.pdbx_seq_one_letter_code
_entity_poly.pdbx_strand_id
1 'polypeptide(L)'
;MKKASLQQRKAFMNSCDVVQLPFHQKSRRSLGREVTRTERFRQEQVQRFDFLYRIKAANHSTGRNEAVAELLCYLSLLRNAGTIRQQAVVQWDKAHVQSISASQSGQVGAHALPCQILIDGQRPSDLLLADVLDRESIRHRLRMLFGKVTVLPKIFNITDSRAEDNCLRGALVEACETVIRETQPVQRSAGVLRRGVGLNYGEIELTRGDRPEAAGVGIDHAAVQSAYQVWCERARETFDRTIAVVEARGATMAGQDVSGEVIYILGQYRDSLTRLPAILNDQRMYRLEEHLWV
;
A
#
# COMPACT_ATOMS: atom_id res chain seq x y z
N MET A 1 31.09 22.25 0.19
CA MET A 1 30.23 21.23 0.85
C MET A 1 29.22 20.60 -0.12
N LYS A 2 29.66 19.80 -1.12
CA LYS A 2 28.78 19.14 -2.11
C LYS A 2 29.30 17.76 -2.55
N LYS A 3 29.69 16.88 -1.61
CA LYS A 3 30.13 15.51 -1.92
C LYS A 3 29.29 14.40 -1.25
N ALA A 4 28.34 14.75 -0.38
CA ALA A 4 27.49 13.77 0.31
C ALA A 4 26.37 13.16 -0.56
N SER A 5 26.03 13.75 -1.72
CA SER A 5 24.84 13.33 -2.48
C SER A 5 25.07 12.17 -3.47
N LEU A 6 26.32 11.82 -3.80
CA LEU A 6 26.62 10.80 -4.82
C LEU A 6 26.73 9.38 -4.24
N GLN A 7 27.17 9.25 -2.99
CA GLN A 7 27.20 7.95 -2.29
C GLN A 7 25.80 7.51 -1.84
N GLN A 8 24.94 8.42 -1.39
CA GLN A 8 23.53 8.11 -1.10
C GLN A 8 22.74 7.70 -2.37
N ARG A 9 23.02 8.34 -3.52
CA ARG A 9 22.43 7.95 -4.81
C ARG A 9 22.89 6.58 -5.30
N LYS A 10 24.15 6.20 -5.09
CA LYS A 10 24.66 4.86 -5.44
C LYS A 10 24.13 3.75 -4.52
N ALA A 11 23.98 4.02 -3.22
CA ALA A 11 23.39 3.06 -2.29
C ALA A 11 21.92 2.75 -2.62
N PHE A 12 21.16 3.76 -3.09
CA PHE A 12 19.77 3.57 -3.51
C PHE A 12 19.62 2.88 -4.88
N MET A 13 20.58 3.04 -5.80
CA MET A 13 20.53 2.28 -7.06
C MET A 13 20.65 0.77 -6.82
N ASN A 14 21.38 0.35 -5.78
CA ASN A 14 21.46 -1.05 -5.36
C ASN A 14 20.23 -1.52 -4.55
N SER A 15 19.37 -0.61 -4.04
CA SER A 15 18.13 -1.00 -3.35
C SER A 15 16.96 -1.26 -4.29
N CYS A 16 17.12 -0.95 -5.59
CA CYS A 16 16.17 -1.38 -6.62
C CYS A 16 16.39 -2.85 -7.05
N ASP A 17 17.47 -3.50 -6.59
CA ASP A 17 17.78 -4.92 -6.83
C ASP A 17 17.01 -5.87 -5.88
N VAL A 18 15.73 -5.57 -5.62
CA VAL A 18 14.87 -6.52 -4.89
C VAL A 18 14.50 -7.66 -5.82
N VAL A 19 14.84 -8.89 -5.41
CA VAL A 19 14.71 -10.14 -6.16
C VAL A 19 13.32 -10.28 -6.80
N GLN A 20 13.27 -10.12 -8.12
CA GLN A 20 12.08 -10.40 -8.94
C GLN A 20 11.98 -11.91 -9.20
N LEU A 21 10.83 -12.52 -8.93
CA LEU A 21 10.60 -13.95 -9.21
C LEU A 21 10.44 -14.23 -10.72
N PRO A 22 10.91 -15.40 -11.23
CA PRO A 22 10.82 -15.77 -12.64
C PRO A 22 9.37 -16.03 -13.12
N PHE A 23 9.14 -15.82 -14.42
CA PHE A 23 7.85 -15.50 -15.03
C PHE A 23 7.18 -16.66 -15.78
N HIS A 24 5.84 -16.76 -15.71
CA HIS A 24 4.99 -17.45 -16.69
C HIS A 24 3.97 -16.50 -17.31
N GLN A 25 4.06 -16.31 -18.64
CA GLN A 25 3.24 -15.40 -19.43
C GLN A 25 1.85 -16.01 -19.71
N LYS A 26 0.81 -15.61 -18.97
CA LYS A 26 -0.58 -15.87 -19.40
C LYS A 26 -1.07 -14.72 -20.28
N SER A 27 -1.43 -15.06 -21.52
CA SER A 27 -1.98 -14.18 -22.55
C SER A 27 -3.27 -13.48 -22.07
N ARG A 28 -3.31 -12.14 -22.17
CA ARG A 28 -4.52 -11.34 -21.93
C ARG A 28 -5.44 -11.44 -23.15
N ARG A 29 -6.71 -11.82 -22.95
CA ARG A 29 -7.74 -11.75 -24.01
C ARG A 29 -7.98 -10.29 -24.39
N SER A 30 -7.70 -9.92 -25.64
CA SER A 30 -7.94 -8.57 -26.16
C SER A 30 -9.40 -8.38 -26.58
N LEU A 31 -9.94 -7.18 -26.36
CA LEU A 31 -11.26 -6.77 -26.89
C LEU A 31 -11.22 -6.65 -28.42
N GLY A 32 -12.39 -6.78 -29.06
CA GLY A 32 -12.55 -6.57 -30.51
C GLY A 32 -12.05 -5.19 -30.96
N ARG A 33 -11.63 -5.10 -32.23
CA ARG A 33 -10.95 -3.92 -32.81
C ARG A 33 -11.77 -2.63 -32.72
N GLU A 34 -13.09 -2.73 -32.84
CA GLU A 34 -14.04 -1.61 -32.78
C GLU A 34 -14.26 -1.09 -31.37
N VAL A 35 -14.50 -1.98 -30.40
CA VAL A 35 -14.62 -1.65 -28.97
C VAL A 35 -13.33 -1.00 -28.47
N THR A 36 -12.19 -1.50 -28.93
CA THR A 36 -10.87 -0.93 -28.63
C THR A 36 -10.74 0.51 -29.17
N ARG A 37 -11.29 0.81 -30.35
CA ARG A 37 -11.22 2.15 -30.97
C ARG A 37 -12.12 3.16 -30.24
N THR A 38 -13.33 2.76 -29.88
CA THR A 38 -14.30 3.63 -29.17
C THR A 38 -13.85 3.91 -27.74
N GLU A 39 -13.35 2.90 -27.02
CA GLU A 39 -12.80 3.11 -25.67
C GLU A 39 -11.51 3.94 -25.71
N ARG A 40 -10.67 3.75 -26.72
CA ARG A 40 -9.50 4.59 -26.95
C ARG A 40 -9.90 6.06 -27.14
N PHE A 41 -10.92 6.35 -27.95
CA PHE A 41 -11.41 7.72 -28.13
C PHE A 41 -11.99 8.31 -26.83
N ARG A 42 -12.81 7.55 -26.09
CA ARG A 42 -13.37 8.01 -24.80
C ARG A 42 -12.28 8.33 -23.78
N GLN A 43 -11.24 7.50 -23.69
CA GLN A 43 -10.14 7.68 -22.74
C GLN A 43 -9.13 8.74 -23.15
N GLU A 44 -8.75 8.77 -24.44
CA GLU A 44 -7.70 9.66 -24.95
C GLU A 44 -8.22 11.05 -25.32
N GLN A 45 -9.52 11.22 -25.59
CA GLN A 45 -10.08 12.52 -25.99
C GLN A 45 -11.13 13.06 -25.02
N VAL A 46 -12.09 12.25 -24.54
CA VAL A 46 -13.18 12.76 -23.70
C VAL A 46 -12.77 12.90 -22.23
N GLN A 47 -12.14 11.87 -21.66
CA GLN A 47 -11.73 11.89 -20.25
C GLN A 47 -10.54 12.81 -19.97
N ARG A 48 -9.84 13.33 -20.99
CA ARG A 48 -8.76 14.31 -20.83
C ARG A 48 -9.23 15.69 -20.35
N PHE A 49 -10.48 16.05 -20.65
CA PHE A 49 -11.09 17.32 -20.22
C PHE A 49 -11.80 17.24 -18.87
N ASP A 50 -11.57 16.17 -18.11
CA ASP A 50 -12.20 15.99 -16.81
C ASP A 50 -11.56 16.91 -15.77
N PHE A 51 -12.21 18.03 -15.45
CA PHE A 51 -11.76 19.00 -14.45
C PHE A 51 -11.47 18.37 -13.07
N LEU A 52 -11.93 17.14 -12.83
CA LEU A 52 -11.72 16.38 -11.60
C LEU A 52 -10.39 15.61 -11.54
N TYR A 53 -9.48 15.73 -12.52
CA TYR A 53 -8.17 15.04 -12.50
C TYR A 53 -7.43 15.18 -11.18
N ARG A 54 -7.38 16.40 -10.63
CA ARG A 54 -6.76 16.71 -9.35
C ARG A 54 -7.38 15.90 -8.21
N ILE A 55 -8.71 15.88 -8.14
CA ILE A 55 -9.46 15.20 -7.09
C ILE A 55 -9.27 13.68 -7.22
N LYS A 56 -9.29 13.15 -8.44
CA LYS A 56 -9.02 11.73 -8.70
C LYS A 56 -7.62 11.31 -8.29
N ALA A 57 -6.60 12.12 -8.61
CA ALA A 57 -5.22 11.86 -8.21
C ALA A 57 -5.05 11.91 -6.69
N ALA A 58 -5.61 12.92 -6.03
CA ALA A 58 -5.58 13.04 -4.58
C ALA A 58 -6.30 11.88 -3.89
N ASN A 59 -7.49 11.50 -4.36
CA ASN A 59 -8.26 10.39 -3.79
C ASN A 59 -7.54 9.04 -3.98
N HIS A 60 -6.96 8.81 -5.16
CA HIS A 60 -6.19 7.60 -5.43
C HIS A 60 -4.95 7.49 -4.55
N SER A 61 -4.18 8.59 -4.43
CA SER A 61 -3.01 8.64 -3.55
C SER A 61 -3.40 8.44 -2.07
N THR A 62 -4.49 9.09 -1.63
CA THR A 62 -5.05 8.87 -0.28
C THR A 62 -5.39 7.39 -0.07
N GLY A 63 -6.11 6.77 -1.00
CA GLY A 63 -6.50 5.36 -0.91
C GLY A 63 -5.31 4.39 -0.93
N ARG A 64 -4.23 4.73 -1.64
CA ARG A 64 -2.94 4.02 -1.60
C ARG A 64 -2.30 4.12 -0.22
N ASN A 65 -2.18 5.33 0.30
CA ASN A 65 -1.56 5.60 1.59
C ASN A 65 -2.31 4.93 2.74
N GLU A 66 -3.65 4.92 2.71
CA GLU A 66 -4.48 4.15 3.63
C GLU A 66 -4.20 2.64 3.52
N ALA A 67 -4.15 2.10 2.31
CA ALA A 67 -3.89 0.68 2.10
C ALA A 67 -2.47 0.26 2.57
N VAL A 68 -1.46 1.11 2.35
CA VAL A 68 -0.10 0.89 2.85
C VAL A 68 -0.09 0.90 4.37
N ALA A 69 -0.68 1.91 5.01
CA ALA A 69 -0.73 1.99 6.46
C ALA A 69 -1.49 0.80 7.08
N GLU A 70 -2.62 0.39 6.50
CA GLU A 70 -3.37 -0.78 6.96
C GLU A 70 -2.55 -2.09 6.80
N LEU A 71 -1.80 -2.24 5.69
CA LEU A 71 -0.88 -3.36 5.51
C LEU A 71 0.20 -3.38 6.61
N LEU A 72 0.82 -2.24 6.92
CA LEU A 72 1.83 -2.14 7.97
C LEU A 72 1.26 -2.52 9.34
N CYS A 73 0.03 -2.10 9.65
CA CYS A 73 -0.67 -2.53 10.86
C CYS A 73 -0.80 -4.06 10.94
N TYR A 74 -1.26 -4.72 9.87
CA TYR A 74 -1.37 -6.19 9.86
C TYR A 74 -0.01 -6.88 9.96
N LEU A 75 1.05 -6.35 9.34
CA LEU A 75 2.39 -6.93 9.46
C LEU A 75 2.94 -6.82 10.89
N SER A 76 2.72 -5.68 11.55
CA SER A 76 3.08 -5.51 12.97
C SER A 76 2.34 -6.52 13.86
N LEU A 77 1.03 -6.66 13.64
CA LEU A 77 0.23 -7.67 14.33
C LEU A 77 0.76 -9.08 14.11
N LEU A 78 0.98 -9.48 12.86
CA LEU A 78 1.48 -10.82 12.51
C LEU A 78 2.87 -11.07 13.12
N ARG A 79 3.72 -10.05 13.19
CA ARG A 79 5.02 -10.10 13.84
C ARG A 79 4.89 -10.35 15.34
N ASN A 80 4.01 -9.63 16.02
CA ASN A 80 3.74 -9.79 17.45
C ASN A 80 3.00 -11.08 17.81
N ALA A 81 2.20 -11.61 16.87
CA ALA A 81 1.61 -12.95 16.98
C ALA A 81 2.64 -14.09 16.76
N GLY A 82 3.90 -13.77 16.46
CA GLY A 82 4.96 -14.75 16.26
C GLY A 82 4.93 -15.48 14.91
N THR A 83 4.05 -15.09 13.99
CA THR A 83 3.93 -15.71 12.65
C THR A 83 5.00 -15.24 11.69
N ILE A 84 5.49 -14.02 11.88
CA ILE A 84 6.59 -13.43 11.14
C ILE A 84 7.79 -13.35 12.07
N ARG A 85 8.94 -13.84 11.61
CA ARG A 85 10.22 -13.70 12.31
C ARG A 85 10.81 -12.30 12.08
N GLN A 86 11.62 -11.79 13.01
CA GLN A 86 12.19 -10.43 12.91
C GLN A 86 13.03 -10.21 11.65
N GLN A 87 13.68 -11.27 11.16
CA GLN A 87 14.56 -11.25 10.00
C GLN A 87 13.88 -11.85 8.75
N ALA A 88 12.55 -11.82 8.71
CA ALA A 88 11.79 -12.32 7.56
C ALA A 88 12.19 -11.56 6.30
N VAL A 89 12.34 -12.28 5.19
CA VAL A 89 12.67 -11.66 3.91
C VAL A 89 11.38 -11.15 3.31
N VAL A 90 11.35 -9.85 2.98
CA VAL A 90 10.22 -9.23 2.28
C VAL A 90 10.55 -9.16 0.81
N GLN A 91 9.64 -9.68 -0.02
CA GLN A 91 9.76 -9.64 -1.48
C GLN A 91 8.48 -9.06 -2.06
N TRP A 92 8.55 -8.61 -3.31
CA TRP A 92 7.39 -8.21 -4.06
C TRP A 92 7.14 -9.15 -5.23
N ASP A 93 5.86 -9.31 -5.57
CA ASP A 93 5.41 -9.99 -6.78
C ASP A 93 4.34 -9.13 -7.47
N LYS A 94 3.94 -9.50 -8.68
CA LYS A 94 2.83 -8.88 -9.38
C LYS A 94 1.53 -9.15 -8.64
N ALA A 95 0.54 -8.27 -8.83
CA ALA A 95 -0.77 -8.43 -8.21
C ALA A 95 -1.39 -9.79 -8.59
N HIS A 96 -1.66 -10.62 -7.59
CA HIS A 96 -2.25 -11.95 -7.76
C HIS A 96 -3.77 -11.97 -7.61
N VAL A 97 -4.31 -10.96 -6.93
CA VAL A 97 -5.74 -10.77 -6.74
C VAL A 97 -6.13 -9.52 -7.51
N GLN A 98 -7.09 -9.64 -8.42
CA GLN A 98 -7.73 -8.50 -9.05
C GLN A 98 -9.23 -8.59 -8.72
N SER A 99 -9.72 -7.72 -7.84
CA SER A 99 -11.17 -7.57 -7.65
C SER A 99 -11.71 -6.80 -8.85
N ILE A 100 -12.00 -7.52 -9.93
CA ILE A 100 -12.58 -6.93 -11.14
C ILE A 100 -14.10 -7.08 -11.03
N SER A 101 -14.74 -6.10 -10.40
CA SER A 101 -16.16 -5.80 -10.66
C SER A 101 -16.27 -4.80 -11.82
N ALA A 102 -15.51 -5.00 -12.91
CA ALA A 102 -15.58 -4.14 -14.09
C ALA A 102 -16.32 -4.86 -15.22
N SER A 103 -17.63 -5.06 -15.04
CA SER A 103 -18.56 -5.34 -16.13
C SER A 103 -19.03 -4.02 -16.74
N GLN A 104 -18.13 -3.24 -17.33
CA GLN A 104 -18.49 -2.17 -18.28
C GLN A 104 -17.22 -1.59 -18.96
N SER A 105 -17.25 -1.66 -20.28
CA SER A 105 -16.36 -1.08 -21.29
C SER A 105 -15.17 -0.21 -20.80
N GLY A 106 -13.96 -0.77 -21.02
CA GLY A 106 -12.70 -0.02 -21.16
C GLY A 106 -12.05 0.52 -19.89
N GLN A 107 -12.71 0.55 -18.73
CA GLN A 107 -12.09 1.01 -17.49
C GLN A 107 -11.04 0.01 -16.98
N VAL A 108 -9.77 0.44 -16.96
CA VAL A 108 -8.65 -0.33 -16.39
C VAL A 108 -8.41 0.23 -15.00
N GLY A 109 -8.61 -0.61 -13.99
CA GLY A 109 -8.50 -0.15 -12.63
C GLY A 109 -7.05 -0.03 -12.14
N ALA A 110 -6.76 1.05 -11.43
CA ALA A 110 -5.47 1.33 -10.81
C ALA A 110 -5.41 0.70 -9.41
N HIS A 111 -4.39 -0.11 -9.15
CA HIS A 111 -4.23 -0.76 -7.85
C HIS A 111 -3.87 0.25 -6.77
N ALA A 112 -4.46 0.08 -5.57
CA ALA A 112 -4.12 0.91 -4.42
C ALA A 112 -2.67 0.63 -3.98
N LEU A 113 -2.31 -0.64 -3.81
CA LEU A 113 -0.94 -1.06 -3.52
C LEU A 113 -0.13 -1.25 -4.83
N PRO A 114 1.14 -0.80 -4.89
CA PRO A 114 2.02 -0.95 -6.06
C PRO A 114 2.34 -2.40 -6.48
N CYS A 115 2.25 -3.35 -5.55
CA CYS A 115 2.61 -4.74 -5.77
C CYS A 115 2.00 -5.67 -4.71
N GLN A 116 2.06 -6.97 -4.97
CA GLN A 116 1.85 -7.99 -3.95
C GLN A 116 3.09 -8.08 -3.07
N ILE A 117 2.92 -8.16 -1.76
CA ILE A 117 4.01 -8.45 -0.82
C ILE A 117 4.02 -9.94 -0.46
N LEU A 118 5.21 -10.52 -0.40
CA LEU A 118 5.49 -11.85 0.11
C LEU A 118 6.46 -11.74 1.29
N ILE A 119 6.22 -12.54 2.33
CA ILE A 119 7.06 -12.65 3.53
C ILE A 119 7.55 -14.10 3.58
N ASP A 120 8.86 -14.30 3.47
CA ASP A 120 9.49 -15.62 3.33
C ASP A 120 8.80 -16.48 2.22
N GLY A 121 8.45 -15.83 1.10
CA GLY A 121 7.79 -16.45 -0.05
C GLY A 121 6.28 -16.68 0.10
N GLN A 122 5.66 -16.34 1.24
CA GLN A 122 4.24 -16.53 1.49
C GLN A 122 3.47 -15.20 1.51
N ARG A 123 2.18 -15.22 1.19
CA ARG A 123 1.35 -14.00 1.29
C ARG A 123 1.03 -13.73 2.76
N PRO A 124 0.95 -12.45 3.18
CA PRO A 124 0.54 -12.11 4.56
C PRO A 124 -0.79 -12.76 4.99
N SER A 125 -1.72 -12.92 4.05
CA SER A 125 -3.03 -13.56 4.29
C SER A 125 -2.94 -15.05 4.66
N ASP A 126 -1.85 -15.71 4.30
CA ASP A 126 -1.65 -17.14 4.49
C ASP A 126 -0.90 -17.43 5.80
N LEU A 127 -0.30 -16.40 6.42
CA LEU A 127 0.46 -16.47 7.67
C LEU A 127 -0.41 -16.38 8.93
N LEU A 128 -1.72 -16.14 8.79
CA LEU A 128 -2.64 -16.06 9.94
C LEU A 128 -2.76 -17.42 10.66
N LEU A 129 -2.53 -17.43 11.97
CA LEU A 129 -2.67 -18.61 12.83
C LEU A 129 -4.13 -19.09 12.88
N ALA A 130 -4.31 -20.35 13.28
CA ALA A 130 -5.62 -21.00 13.35
C ALA A 130 -6.49 -20.53 14.52
N ASP A 131 -5.88 -19.95 15.56
CA ASP A 131 -6.49 -19.50 16.82
C ASP A 131 -6.89 -18.03 16.83
N VAL A 132 -6.60 -17.29 15.75
CA VAL A 132 -7.09 -15.93 15.52
C VAL A 132 -8.61 -15.98 15.28
N LEU A 133 -9.37 -15.28 16.13
CA LEU A 133 -10.82 -15.10 15.92
C LEU A 133 -11.03 -14.28 14.64
N ASP A 134 -12.05 -14.66 13.87
CA ASP A 134 -12.37 -14.05 12.57
C ASP A 134 -11.23 -14.11 11.51
N ARG A 135 -10.40 -15.16 11.58
CA ARG A 135 -9.30 -15.45 10.63
C ARG A 135 -9.70 -15.26 9.17
N GLU A 136 -10.88 -15.73 8.76
CA GLU A 136 -11.33 -15.63 7.37
C GLU A 136 -11.64 -14.19 6.95
N SER A 137 -12.20 -13.37 7.84
CA SER A 137 -12.43 -11.94 7.58
C SER A 137 -11.12 -11.18 7.46
N ILE A 138 -10.15 -11.42 8.35
CA ILE A 138 -8.83 -10.78 8.28
C ILE A 138 -8.09 -11.23 7.02
N ARG A 139 -8.12 -12.52 6.72
CA ARG A 139 -7.57 -13.07 5.47
C ARG A 139 -8.22 -12.39 4.27
N HIS A 140 -9.54 -12.23 4.29
CA HIS A 140 -10.28 -11.56 3.23
C HIS A 140 -9.85 -10.09 3.11
N ARG A 141 -9.81 -9.33 4.20
CA ARG A 141 -9.35 -7.93 4.22
C ARG A 141 -7.93 -7.77 3.68
N LEU A 142 -6.98 -8.58 4.15
CA LEU A 142 -5.61 -8.61 3.64
C LEU A 142 -5.57 -8.88 2.13
N ARG A 143 -6.33 -9.86 1.64
CA ARG A 143 -6.43 -10.14 0.20
C ARG A 143 -7.06 -8.98 -0.57
N MET A 144 -8.06 -8.33 0.02
CA MET A 144 -8.74 -7.19 -0.57
C MET A 144 -7.85 -5.95 -0.62
N LEU A 145 -6.90 -5.75 0.30
CA LEU A 145 -5.92 -4.66 0.20
C LEU A 145 -5.09 -4.75 -1.10
N PHE A 146 -4.60 -5.93 -1.45
CA PHE A 146 -3.87 -6.17 -2.69
C PHE A 146 -4.79 -6.19 -3.93
N GLY A 147 -6.06 -6.53 -3.74
CA GLY A 147 -7.08 -6.51 -4.79
C GLY A 147 -7.79 -5.16 -4.98
N LYS A 148 -7.55 -4.16 -4.12
CA LYS A 148 -8.24 -2.86 -4.12
C LYS A 148 -7.84 -2.08 -5.35
N VAL A 149 -8.86 -1.68 -6.11
CA VAL A 149 -8.69 -1.09 -7.43
C VAL A 149 -9.61 0.13 -7.54
N THR A 150 -9.04 1.26 -7.95
CA THR A 150 -9.79 2.48 -8.27
C THR A 150 -9.99 2.56 -9.77
N VAL A 151 -11.23 2.73 -10.21
CA VAL A 151 -11.54 2.91 -11.62
C VAL A 151 -11.13 4.31 -12.08
N LEU A 152 -10.05 4.40 -12.86
CA LEU A 152 -9.44 5.66 -13.29
C LEU A 152 -9.16 5.68 -14.80
N PRO A 153 -9.01 6.87 -15.40
CA PRO A 153 -8.52 7.00 -16.77
C PRO A 153 -7.16 6.29 -16.95
N LYS A 154 -6.91 5.79 -18.16
CA LYS A 154 -5.71 5.01 -18.49
C LYS A 154 -4.39 5.70 -18.14
N ILE A 155 -4.35 7.03 -18.17
CA ILE A 155 -3.16 7.81 -17.82
C ILE A 155 -2.69 7.54 -16.38
N PHE A 156 -3.60 7.26 -15.44
CA PHE A 156 -3.23 6.91 -14.06
C PHE A 156 -2.46 5.59 -14.00
N ASN A 157 -2.88 4.57 -14.76
CA ASN A 157 -2.15 3.30 -14.85
C ASN A 157 -0.77 3.47 -15.49
N ILE A 158 -0.64 4.36 -16.47
CA ILE A 158 0.66 4.70 -17.08
C ILE A 158 1.55 5.38 -16.04
N THR A 159 1.01 6.34 -15.29
CA THR A 159 1.73 7.03 -14.22
C THR A 159 2.19 6.08 -13.12
N ASP A 160 1.31 5.19 -12.65
CA ASP A 160 1.63 4.18 -11.65
C ASP A 160 2.70 3.22 -12.15
N SER A 161 2.57 2.70 -13.39
CA SER A 161 3.59 1.83 -13.99
C SER A 161 4.95 2.52 -14.05
N ARG A 162 4.99 3.81 -14.42
CA ARG A 162 6.25 4.58 -14.45
C ARG A 162 6.85 4.75 -13.06
N ALA A 163 6.04 5.06 -12.05
CA ALA A 163 6.54 5.17 -10.67
C ALA A 163 7.06 3.83 -10.16
N GLU A 164 6.36 2.75 -10.47
CA GLU A 164 6.75 1.38 -10.14
C GLU A 164 8.08 0.97 -10.79
N ASP A 165 8.29 1.31 -12.07
CA ASP A 165 9.56 1.10 -12.79
C ASP A 165 10.71 1.97 -12.24
N ASN A 166 10.37 3.00 -11.46
CA ASN A 166 11.33 3.88 -10.77
C ASN A 166 11.43 3.59 -9.27
N CYS A 167 11.10 2.36 -8.87
CA CYS A 167 11.31 1.78 -7.55
C CYS A 167 10.23 2.06 -6.48
N LEU A 168 8.99 2.39 -6.89
CA LEU A 168 7.87 2.52 -5.94
C LEU A 168 7.57 1.19 -5.23
N ARG A 169 7.77 0.06 -5.91
CA ARG A 169 7.65 -1.28 -5.31
C ARG A 169 8.71 -1.50 -4.22
N GLY A 170 9.93 -1.04 -4.45
CA GLY A 170 11.02 -1.07 -3.47
C GLY A 170 10.71 -0.23 -2.23
N ALA A 171 10.12 0.95 -2.42
CA ALA A 171 9.67 1.80 -1.30
C ALA A 171 8.66 1.08 -0.38
N LEU A 172 7.72 0.31 -0.96
CA LEU A 172 6.77 -0.47 -0.17
C LEU A 172 7.46 -1.61 0.57
N VAL A 173 8.38 -2.32 -0.10
CA VAL A 173 9.17 -3.41 0.52
C VAL A 173 9.97 -2.89 1.70
N GLU A 174 10.70 -1.79 1.57
CA GLU A 174 11.52 -1.20 2.63
C GLU A 174 10.66 -0.79 3.86
N ALA A 175 9.45 -0.25 3.62
CA ALA A 175 8.51 0.04 4.70
C ALA A 175 8.02 -1.25 5.40
N CYS A 176 7.72 -2.30 4.64
CA CYS A 176 7.31 -3.59 5.20
C CYS A 176 8.45 -4.26 6.00
N GLU A 177 9.69 -4.19 5.52
CA GLU A 177 10.87 -4.67 6.26
C GLU A 177 11.05 -3.89 7.56
N THR A 178 10.88 -2.57 7.49
CA THR A 178 11.01 -1.67 8.65
C THR A 178 10.01 -2.04 9.74
N VAL A 179 8.72 -2.18 9.41
CA VAL A 179 7.71 -2.53 10.43
C VAL A 179 7.98 -3.89 11.06
N ILE A 180 8.40 -4.90 10.28
CA ILE A 180 8.70 -6.24 10.77
C ILE A 180 9.92 -6.23 11.71
N ARG A 181 10.95 -5.47 11.34
CA ARG A 181 12.21 -5.37 12.11
C ARG A 181 12.03 -4.63 13.43
N GLU A 182 11.26 -3.53 13.40
CA GLU A 182 11.13 -2.60 14.51
C GLU A 182 10.03 -2.97 15.49
N THR A 183 8.97 -3.66 15.03
CA THR A 183 7.86 -4.09 15.88
C THR A 183 8.37 -4.87 17.10
N GLN A 184 8.01 -4.37 18.28
CA GLN A 184 8.22 -5.01 19.56
C GLN A 184 6.90 -5.54 20.13
N PRO A 185 6.95 -6.58 21.00
CA PRO A 185 5.77 -7.04 21.72
C PRO A 185 5.08 -5.89 22.45
N VAL A 186 3.78 -5.72 22.23
CA VAL A 186 3.01 -4.64 22.86
C VAL A 186 2.90 -4.93 24.36
N GLN A 187 3.54 -4.09 25.18
CA GLN A 187 3.35 -4.14 26.62
C GLN A 187 1.99 -3.53 26.97
N ARG A 188 0.97 -4.38 27.04
CA ARG A 188 -0.31 -4.01 27.63
C ARG A 188 -0.17 -4.12 29.14
N SER A 189 -0.37 -3.01 29.85
CA SER A 189 -0.60 -3.06 31.30
C SER A 189 -1.75 -4.04 31.53
N ALA A 190 -1.54 -5.10 32.31
CA ALA A 190 -2.62 -6.00 32.71
C ALA A 190 -3.80 -5.15 33.16
N GLY A 191 -4.95 -5.35 32.52
CA GLY A 191 -6.05 -4.40 32.42
C GLY A 191 -6.25 -3.51 33.64
N VAL A 192 -6.13 -2.19 33.44
CA VAL A 192 -6.95 -1.29 34.23
C VAL A 192 -8.36 -1.49 33.70
N LEU A 193 -9.17 -2.21 34.47
CA LEU A 193 -10.61 -2.33 34.33
C LEU A 193 -11.21 -0.96 33.99
N ARG A 194 -11.44 -0.68 32.70
CA ARG A 194 -12.09 0.55 32.30
C ARG A 194 -13.58 0.33 32.55
N ARG A 195 -14.12 0.91 33.63
CA ARG A 195 -15.57 1.07 33.79
C ARG A 195 -16.06 1.86 32.57
N GLY A 196 -16.71 1.19 31.63
CA GLY A 196 -17.35 1.84 30.50
C GLY A 196 -18.38 2.83 31.01
N VAL A 197 -18.24 4.10 30.66
CA VAL A 197 -19.28 5.12 30.86
C VAL A 197 -20.40 4.79 29.88
N GLY A 198 -21.36 3.97 30.31
CA GLY A 198 -22.49 3.52 29.48
C GLY A 198 -23.06 2.15 29.82
N LEU A 199 -22.34 1.33 30.60
CA LEU A 199 -22.87 0.04 31.09
C LEU A 199 -23.72 0.28 32.33
N ASN A 200 -25.03 0.36 32.14
CA ASN A 200 -25.99 0.24 33.23
C ASN A 200 -25.75 -1.15 33.87
N TYR A 201 -25.41 -1.17 35.16
CA TYR A 201 -25.12 -2.37 35.97
C TYR A 201 -23.74 -3.01 35.86
N GLY A 202 -22.66 -2.26 36.14
CA GLY A 202 -21.45 -2.85 36.74
C GLY A 202 -20.75 -3.97 35.97
N GLU A 203 -21.11 -4.19 34.70
CA GLU A 203 -20.50 -5.18 33.83
C GLU A 203 -19.07 -4.70 33.52
N ILE A 204 -18.13 -5.54 33.92
CA ILE A 204 -16.74 -5.43 33.51
C ILE A 204 -16.68 -6.15 32.16
N GLU A 205 -16.53 -5.42 31.06
CA GLU A 205 -16.07 -6.03 29.82
C GLU A 205 -14.59 -6.35 29.98
N LEU A 206 -14.29 -7.63 30.26
CA LEU A 206 -12.96 -8.16 30.02
C LEU A 206 -12.80 -8.27 28.50
N THR A 207 -12.06 -7.34 27.91
CA THR A 207 -11.62 -7.54 26.53
C THR A 207 -10.59 -8.67 26.54
N ARG A 208 -10.49 -9.48 25.48
CA ARG A 208 -9.51 -10.58 25.45
C ARG A 208 -8.05 -10.10 25.59
N GLY A 209 -7.80 -8.79 25.43
CA GLY A 209 -6.55 -8.12 25.77
C GLY A 209 -6.18 -8.14 27.27
N ASP A 210 -7.13 -8.49 28.14
CA ASP A 210 -6.93 -8.70 29.58
C ASP A 210 -6.49 -10.13 29.91
N ARG A 211 -6.39 -11.03 28.92
CA ARG A 211 -5.87 -12.39 29.13
C ARG A 211 -4.34 -12.37 29.21
N PRO A 212 -3.73 -13.04 30.21
CA PRO A 212 -2.27 -13.17 30.32
C PRO A 212 -1.61 -13.75 29.06
N GLU A 213 -2.34 -14.59 28.34
CA GLU A 213 -1.92 -15.25 27.09
C GLU A 213 -1.82 -14.28 25.88
N ALA A 214 -2.46 -13.11 25.96
CA ALA A 214 -2.42 -12.08 24.92
C ALA A 214 -1.35 -11.00 25.18
N ALA A 215 -0.55 -11.14 26.25
CA ALA A 215 0.55 -10.23 26.55
C ALA A 215 1.56 -10.23 25.38
N GLY A 216 1.83 -9.04 24.83
CA GLY A 216 2.74 -8.88 23.69
C GLY A 216 2.05 -8.92 22.31
N VAL A 217 0.79 -9.36 22.21
CA VAL A 217 0.08 -9.44 20.93
C VAL A 217 -0.74 -8.17 20.68
N GLY A 218 -0.42 -7.47 19.59
CA GLY A 218 -1.06 -6.22 19.18
C GLY A 218 -0.26 -5.54 18.07
N ILE A 219 -0.75 -4.39 17.62
CA ILE A 219 -0.09 -3.49 16.68
C ILE A 219 0.88 -2.61 17.48
N ASP A 220 2.15 -2.63 17.12
CA ASP A 220 3.12 -1.66 17.63
C ASP A 220 2.97 -0.33 16.87
N HIS A 221 2.25 0.62 17.48
CA HIS A 221 1.95 1.90 16.87
C HIS A 221 3.22 2.68 16.48
N ALA A 222 4.28 2.60 17.30
CA ALA A 222 5.52 3.31 17.05
C ALA A 222 6.26 2.72 15.83
N ALA A 223 6.34 1.39 15.75
CA ALA A 223 6.94 0.71 14.60
C ALA A 223 6.14 0.96 13.30
N VAL A 224 4.81 0.95 13.38
CA VAL A 224 3.95 1.27 12.22
C VAL A 224 4.16 2.72 11.75
N GLN A 225 4.21 3.68 12.67
CA GLN A 225 4.45 5.08 12.33
C GLN A 225 5.84 5.29 11.71
N SER A 226 6.88 4.69 12.28
CA SER A 226 8.25 4.69 11.75
C SER A 226 8.29 4.13 10.32
N ALA A 227 7.73 2.94 10.11
CA ALA A 227 7.66 2.32 8.79
C ALA A 227 6.86 3.12 7.77
N TYR A 228 5.77 3.77 8.19
CA TYR A 228 4.99 4.63 7.31
C TYR A 228 5.75 5.92 6.93
N GLN A 229 6.59 6.46 7.82
CA GLN A 229 7.50 7.57 7.48
C GLN A 229 8.51 7.12 6.41
N VAL A 230 9.10 5.93 6.55
CA VAL A 230 9.97 5.34 5.52
C VAL A 230 9.24 5.24 4.17
N TRP A 231 8.00 4.75 4.15
CA TRP A 231 7.17 4.76 2.93
C TRP A 231 7.06 6.15 2.32
N CYS A 232 6.68 7.16 3.12
CA CYS A 232 6.50 8.53 2.65
C CYS A 232 7.78 9.14 2.07
N GLU A 233 8.93 8.92 2.71
CA GLU A 233 10.21 9.42 2.23
C GLU A 233 10.60 8.75 0.90
N ARG A 234 10.55 7.42 0.83
CA ARG A 234 10.95 6.66 -0.36
C ARG A 234 10.00 6.81 -1.53
N ALA A 235 8.70 6.88 -1.27
CA ALA A 235 7.70 7.15 -2.31
C ALA A 235 7.89 8.55 -2.88
N ARG A 236 8.19 9.56 -2.05
CA ARG A 236 8.49 10.92 -2.50
C ARG A 236 9.72 10.95 -3.41
N GLU A 237 10.83 10.35 -2.96
CA GLU A 237 12.06 10.22 -3.76
C GLU A 237 11.79 9.54 -5.12
N THR A 238 10.95 8.51 -5.11
CA THR A 238 10.53 7.80 -6.32
C THR A 238 9.73 8.68 -7.27
N PHE A 239 8.75 9.44 -6.76
CA PHE A 239 7.95 10.33 -7.58
C PHE A 239 8.79 11.46 -8.17
N ASP A 240 9.68 12.08 -7.39
CA ASP A 240 10.59 13.12 -7.87
C ASP A 240 11.53 12.60 -8.96
N ARG A 241 12.08 11.38 -8.78
CA ARG A 241 12.89 10.72 -9.81
C ARG A 241 12.10 10.45 -11.07
N THR A 242 10.88 9.94 -10.93
CA THR A 242 10.01 9.61 -12.06
C THR A 242 9.68 10.88 -12.85
N ILE A 243 9.37 11.99 -12.17
CA ILE A 243 9.16 13.30 -12.79
C ILE A 243 10.38 13.69 -13.61
N ALA A 244 11.58 13.67 -13.00
CA ALA A 244 12.82 14.04 -13.70
C ALA A 244 13.10 13.18 -14.94
N VAL A 245 12.83 11.86 -14.87
CA VAL A 245 12.97 10.96 -16.02
C VAL A 245 11.96 11.29 -17.12
N VAL A 246 10.71 11.60 -16.75
CA VAL A 246 9.66 11.97 -17.72
C VAL A 246 9.97 13.32 -18.38
N GLU A 247 10.45 14.30 -17.63
CA GLU A 247 10.90 15.61 -18.14
C GLU A 247 12.05 15.46 -19.15
N ALA A 248 13.09 14.69 -18.79
CA ALA A 248 14.24 14.45 -19.67
C ALA A 248 13.85 13.74 -20.98
N ARG A 249 12.91 12.78 -20.91
CA ARG A 249 12.40 12.07 -22.10
C ARG A 249 11.42 12.92 -22.92
N GLY A 250 10.62 13.76 -22.28
CA GLY A 250 9.72 14.71 -22.93
C GLY A 250 10.47 15.79 -23.71
N ALA A 251 11.61 16.27 -23.17
CA ALA A 251 12.47 17.22 -23.85
C ALA A 251 13.15 16.65 -25.11
N THR A 252 13.31 15.32 -25.20
CA THR A 252 13.96 14.64 -26.32
C THR A 252 12.99 14.16 -27.40
N MET A 253 11.70 14.05 -27.11
CA MET A 253 10.66 13.69 -28.08
C MET A 253 9.65 14.83 -28.19
N ALA A 254 9.81 15.69 -29.21
CA ALA A 254 8.92 16.82 -29.52
C ALA A 254 7.53 16.40 -30.04
N GLY A 255 6.89 15.43 -29.39
CA GLY A 255 5.60 14.89 -29.82
C GLY A 255 5.01 13.90 -28.83
N GLN A 256 4.37 14.41 -27.77
CA GLN A 256 3.05 13.99 -27.23
C GLN A 256 2.82 14.61 -25.83
N ASP A 257 1.66 15.27 -25.69
CA ASP A 257 1.12 15.97 -24.50
C ASP A 257 0.94 15.10 -23.23
N VAL A 258 1.25 13.80 -23.33
CA VAL A 258 1.08 12.82 -22.24
C VAL A 258 2.07 13.08 -21.09
N SER A 259 3.24 13.67 -21.37
CA SER A 259 4.28 13.90 -20.36
C SER A 259 3.84 14.92 -19.31
N GLY A 260 3.11 15.98 -19.70
CA GLY A 260 2.60 16.99 -18.77
C GLY A 260 1.57 16.40 -17.79
N GLU A 261 0.63 15.59 -18.29
CA GLU A 261 -0.38 14.91 -17.47
C GLU A 261 0.27 13.95 -16.45
N VAL A 262 1.27 13.17 -16.87
CA VAL A 262 2.00 12.27 -15.97
C VAL A 262 2.74 13.04 -14.88
N ILE A 263 3.46 14.10 -15.24
CA ILE A 263 4.19 14.94 -14.27
C ILE A 263 3.22 15.55 -13.27
N TYR A 264 2.07 16.06 -13.75
CA TYR A 264 1.04 16.62 -12.88
C TYR A 264 0.49 15.59 -11.88
N ILE A 265 0.14 14.39 -12.35
CA ILE A 265 -0.38 13.31 -11.48
C ILE A 265 0.68 12.90 -10.45
N LEU A 266 1.94 12.73 -10.86
CA LEU A 266 3.05 12.41 -9.94
C LEU A 266 3.25 13.51 -8.89
N GLY A 267 3.12 14.78 -9.27
CA GLY A 267 3.13 15.90 -8.33
C GLY A 267 2.02 15.79 -7.29
N GLN A 268 0.79 15.48 -7.72
CA GLN A 268 -0.32 15.26 -6.79
C GLN A 268 -0.08 14.05 -5.86
N TYR A 269 0.49 12.95 -6.37
CA TYR A 269 0.84 11.80 -5.54
C TYR A 269 1.85 12.17 -4.46
N ARG A 270 2.92 12.87 -4.86
CA ARG A 270 3.97 13.37 -3.97
C ARG A 270 3.42 14.26 -2.87
N ASP A 271 2.59 15.24 -3.23
CA ASP A 271 2.06 16.21 -2.28
C ASP A 271 1.09 15.55 -1.29
N SER A 272 0.40 14.49 -1.72
CA SER A 272 -0.54 13.72 -0.88
C SER A 272 0.14 12.91 0.24
N LEU A 273 1.44 12.62 0.14
CA LEU A 273 2.21 11.93 1.19
C LEU A 273 2.34 12.76 2.48
N THR A 274 2.01 14.05 2.44
CA THR A 274 1.99 14.91 3.64
C THR A 274 0.80 14.64 4.56
N ARG A 275 -0.22 13.95 4.07
CA ARG A 275 -1.43 13.64 4.85
C ARG A 275 -1.26 12.31 5.57
N LEU A 276 -1.40 12.35 6.89
CA LEU A 276 -1.41 11.13 7.70
C LEU A 276 -2.71 10.34 7.43
N PRO A 277 -2.64 9.05 7.07
CA PRO A 277 -3.83 8.22 6.91
C PRO A 277 -4.65 8.14 8.19
N ALA A 278 -5.97 8.15 8.07
CA ALA A 278 -6.87 8.06 9.22
C ALA A 278 -6.68 6.75 10.01
N ILE A 279 -6.23 5.67 9.35
CA ILE A 279 -5.96 4.38 9.98
C ILE A 279 -4.82 4.46 11.01
N LEU A 280 -3.90 5.44 10.88
CA LEU A 280 -2.80 5.66 11.84
C LEU A 280 -3.23 6.50 13.06
N ASN A 281 -4.51 6.85 13.18
CA ASN A 281 -5.05 7.33 14.44
C ASN A 281 -5.14 6.16 15.42
N ASP A 282 -4.68 6.36 16.66
CA ASP A 282 -4.74 5.35 17.73
C ASP A 282 -6.11 4.68 17.83
N GLN A 283 -7.21 5.44 17.80
CA GLN A 283 -8.56 4.89 17.90
C GLN A 283 -8.89 3.94 16.74
N ARG A 284 -8.36 4.18 15.53
CA ARG A 284 -8.60 3.32 14.37
C ARG A 284 -7.72 2.07 14.41
N MET A 285 -6.47 2.19 14.86
CA MET A 285 -5.62 1.02 15.11
C MET A 285 -6.22 0.14 16.21
N TYR A 286 -6.70 0.71 17.33
CA TYR A 286 -7.40 -0.04 18.37
C TYR A 286 -8.64 -0.78 17.83
N ARG A 287 -9.47 -0.15 17.00
CA ARG A 287 -10.61 -0.86 16.38
C ARG A 287 -10.17 -1.97 15.43
N LEU A 288 -9.05 -1.78 14.73
CA LEU A 288 -8.47 -2.83 13.90
C LEU A 288 -8.02 -4.01 14.77
N GLU A 289 -7.50 -3.75 15.97
CA GLU A 289 -7.18 -4.78 16.95
C GLU A 289 -8.43 -5.47 17.52
N GLU A 290 -9.47 -4.71 17.91
CA GLU A 290 -10.71 -5.25 18.49
C GLU A 290 -11.35 -6.31 17.58
N HIS A 291 -11.34 -6.08 16.26
CA HIS A 291 -11.86 -7.04 15.28
C HIS A 291 -11.10 -8.39 15.23
N LEU A 292 -9.94 -8.50 15.87
CA LEU A 292 -9.13 -9.72 15.88
C LEU A 292 -9.38 -10.59 17.13
N TRP A 293 -10.00 -10.01 18.16
CA TRP A 293 -10.01 -10.56 19.51
C TRP A 293 -11.40 -10.73 20.13
N VAL A 294 -12.45 -10.21 19.48
CA VAL A 294 -13.87 -10.45 19.80
C VAL A 294 -14.37 -11.63 19.00
#